data_AF-A0A5D0S1M7-F1
#
_entry.id   AF-A0A5D0S1M7-F1
#
_cell.length_a   1.000
_cell.length_b   1.000
_cell.length_c   1.000
_cell.angle_alpha   90.00
_cell.angle_beta   90.00
_cell.angle_gamma   90.00
#
_symmetry.space_group_name_H-M   'P 1'
#
loop_
_entity.id
_entity.type
_entity.pdbx_description
1 polymer ?
#
loop_
_entity_poly.entity_id
_entity_poly.type
_entity_poly.pdbx_seq_one_letter_code
_entity_poly.pdbx_strand_id
1 'polypeptide(L)' 'TKGIIEKRLSEGCLTVEMEASALIAISKFRKIEFGQLLSCGDDVSGDEWDRRFHPEAHTHKQRLFWLAVESCLNL' A
#
# COMPACT_ATOMS: atom_id res chain seq x y z
N THR A 1 10.80 -15.12 4.57
CA THR A 1 12.14 -15.41 5.13
C THR A 1 13.07 -14.26 4.77
N LYS A 2 14.17 -14.04 5.50
CA LYS A 2 15.10 -12.91 5.24
C LYS A 2 15.57 -12.82 3.79
N GLY A 3 15.94 -13.95 3.18
CA GLY A 3 16.35 -13.98 1.78
C GLY A 3 15.26 -13.56 0.77
N ILE A 4 13.97 -13.75 1.09
CA ILE A 4 12.87 -13.23 0.24
C ILE A 4 12.81 -11.70 0.35
N ILE A 5 12.94 -11.16 1.57
CA ILE A 5 12.90 -9.71 1.81
C ILE A 5 14.08 -9.03 1.11
N GLU A 6 15.30 -9.53 1.29
CA GLU A 6 16.51 -9.01 0.64
C GLU A 6 16.38 -8.99 -0.88
N LYS A 7 15.84 -10.07 -1.47
CA LYS A 7 15.57 -10.14 -2.90
C LYS A 7 14.57 -9.07 -3.36
N ARG A 8 13.50 -8.84 -2.60
CA ARG A 8 12.50 -7.82 -2.94
C ARG A 8 13.09 -6.41 -2.82
N LEU A 9 13.88 -6.15 -1.79
CA LEU A 9 14.58 -4.89 -1.61
C LEU A 9 15.55 -4.61 -2.77
N SER A 10 16.30 -5.61 -3.24
CA SER A 10 17.21 -5.44 -4.39
C SER A 10 16.48 -5.22 -5.72
N GLU A 11 15.23 -5.68 -5.84
CA GLU A 11 14.32 -5.38 -6.93
C GLU A 11 13.67 -3.98 -6.82
N GLY A 12 13.95 -3.22 -5.76
CA GLY A 12 13.38 -1.90 -5.51
C GLY A 12 11.98 -1.91 -4.90
N CYS A 13 11.57 -3.05 -4.32
CA CYS A 13 10.27 -3.17 -3.65
C CYS A 13 10.21 -2.25 -2.42
N LEU A 14 9.21 -1.36 -2.40
CA LEU A 14 9.01 -0.41 -1.30
C LEU A 14 8.10 -0.96 -0.19
N THR A 15 7.16 -1.83 -0.55
CA THR A 15 6.10 -2.31 0.35
C THR A 15 5.49 -3.60 -0.19
N VAL A 16 4.81 -4.34 0.68
CA VAL A 16 4.00 -5.52 0.33
C VAL A 16 2.53 -5.27 0.66
N GLU A 17 1.66 -5.71 -0.25
CA GLU A 17 0.19 -5.70 -0.13
C GLU A 17 -0.37 -6.84 -1.00
N MET A 18 -1.69 -7.05 -1.03
CA MET A 18 -2.27 -8.27 -1.63
C MET A 18 -3.27 -8.00 -2.77
N GLU A 19 -3.55 -6.74 -3.11
CA GLU A 19 -4.67 -6.36 -3.98
C GLU A 19 -4.25 -5.65 -5.28
N ALA A 20 -3.14 -4.88 -5.28
CA ALA A 20 -2.78 -3.94 -6.35
C ALA A 20 -2.62 -4.64 -7.69
N SER A 21 -1.98 -5.80 -7.72
CA SER A 21 -1.73 -6.52 -8.96
C SER A 21 -3.01 -6.85 -9.73
N ALA A 22 -4.06 -7.29 -9.02
CA ALA A 22 -5.35 -7.61 -9.61
C ALA A 22 -6.11 -6.34 -10.06
N LEU A 23 -6.10 -5.29 -9.23
CA LEU A 23 -6.77 -4.03 -9.51
C LEU A 23 -6.13 -3.28 -10.69
N ILE A 24 -4.81 -3.27 -10.78
CA ILE A 24 -4.06 -2.71 -11.91
C ILE A 24 -4.31 -3.51 -13.19
N ALA A 25 -4.38 -4.84 -13.10
CA ALA A 25 -4.66 -5.68 -14.27
C ALA A 25 -6.05 -5.42 -14.84
N ILE A 26 -7.08 -5.37 -13.98
CA ILE A 26 -8.45 -5.13 -14.42
C ILE A 26 -8.66 -3.69 -14.90
N SER A 27 -7.99 -2.69 -14.31
CA SER A 27 -8.11 -1.30 -14.76
C SER A 27 -7.57 -1.12 -16.18
N LYS A 28 -6.42 -1.73 -16.49
CA LYS A 28 -5.85 -1.78 -17.85
C LYS A 28 -6.77 -2.51 -18.82
N PHE A 29 -7.33 -3.67 -18.43
CA PHE A 29 -8.26 -4.42 -19.27
C PHE A 29 -9.54 -3.63 -19.58
N ARG A 30 -10.09 -2.93 -18.58
CA ARG A 30 -11.31 -2.12 -18.72
C ARG A 30 -11.06 -0.72 -19.27
N LYS A 31 -9.79 -0.31 -19.43
CA LYS A 31 -9.37 1.03 -19.87
C LYS A 31 -9.92 2.14 -18.96
N ILE A 32 -9.82 1.94 -17.66
CA ILE A 32 -10.21 2.94 -16.65
C ILE A 32 -8.98 3.46 -15.93
N GLU A 33 -9.03 4.72 -15.51
CA GLU A 33 -8.01 5.31 -14.64
C GLU A 33 -8.06 4.64 -13.27
N PHE A 34 -6.89 4.36 -12.71
CA PHE A 34 -6.77 3.69 -11.42
C PHE A 34 -5.61 4.29 -10.63
N GLY A 35 -5.90 4.66 -9.38
CA GLY A 35 -4.93 5.05 -8.38
C GLY A 35 -5.13 4.22 -7.12
N GLN A 36 -4.03 3.95 -6.40
CA GLN A 36 -4.04 3.26 -5.12
C GLN A 36 -3.21 4.06 -4.11
N LEU A 37 -3.78 4.22 -2.91
CA LEU A 37 -3.09 4.75 -1.74
C LEU A 37 -2.94 3.62 -0.72
N LEU A 38 -1.78 3.56 -0.05
CA LEU A 38 -1.47 2.51 0.92
C LEU A 38 -1.19 3.11 2.31
N SER A 39 -1.81 2.51 3.33
CA SER A 39 -1.46 2.67 4.74
C SER A 39 -0.57 1.50 5.16
N CYS A 40 0.71 1.73 5.47
CA CYS A 40 1.55 0.67 6.02
C CYS A 40 1.17 0.37 7.48
N GLY A 41 0.85 -0.89 7.78
CA GLY A 41 0.47 -1.33 9.12
C GLY A 41 1.64 -1.82 9.98
N ASP A 42 2.78 -2.11 9.36
CA ASP A 42 3.97 -2.65 10.00
C ASP A 42 5.24 -2.42 9.18
N ASP A 43 6.36 -2.84 9.75
CA ASP A 43 7.63 -3.04 9.07
C ASP A 43 8.06 -4.50 9.20
N VAL A 44 8.22 -5.15 8.06
CA VAL A 44 8.64 -6.56 7.94
C VAL A 44 10.09 -6.69 7.47
N SER A 45 10.81 -5.57 7.29
CA SER A 45 12.21 -5.59 6.85
C SER A 45 13.20 -5.80 7.99
N GLY A 46 12.77 -5.51 9.23
CA GLY A 46 13.57 -5.67 10.44
C GLY A 46 13.74 -7.11 10.89
N ASP A 47 14.65 -7.32 11.84
CA ASP A 47 14.84 -8.61 12.51
C ASP A 47 13.63 -9.01 13.37
N GLU A 48 12.94 -7.99 13.91
CA GLU A 48 11.72 -8.12 14.68
C GLU A 48 10.57 -7.43 13.95
N TRP A 49 9.37 -7.97 14.08
CA TRP A 49 8.19 -7.35 13.50
C TRP A 49 7.79 -6.08 14.26
N ASP A 50 7.88 -4.94 13.60
CA ASP A 50 7.45 -3.66 14.14
C ASP A 50 5.99 -3.38 13.75
N ARG A 51 5.08 -3.58 14.71
CA ARG A 51 3.66 -3.22 14.53
C ARG A 51 3.51 -1.71 14.59
N ARG A 52 3.10 -1.12 13.47
CA ARG A 52 2.82 0.32 13.36
C ARG A 52 1.34 0.67 13.55
N PHE A 53 0.55 -0.27 14.05
CA PHE A 53 -0.84 -0.05 14.45
C PHE A 53 -0.91 0.76 15.75
N HIS A 54 -1.07 2.09 15.63
CA HIS A 54 -1.32 2.96 16.77
C HIS A 54 -2.83 3.05 17.10
N PRO A 55 -3.24 3.30 18.35
CA PRO A 55 -4.65 3.51 18.72
C PRO A 55 -5.30 4.68 17.94
N GLU A 56 -4.49 5.65 17.52
CA GLU A 56 -4.90 6.77 16.67
C GLU A 56 -5.05 6.40 15.17
N ALA A 57 -4.82 5.13 14.79
CA ALA A 57 -4.90 4.65 13.40
C ALA A 57 -6.25 4.91 12.73
N HIS A 58 -7.32 5.12 13.50
CA HIS A 58 -8.60 5.60 12.98
C HIS A 58 -8.45 6.92 12.21
N THR A 59 -7.64 7.85 12.73
CA THR A 59 -7.41 9.17 12.10
C THR A 59 -6.60 9.05 10.81
N HIS A 60 -5.61 8.15 10.76
CA HIS A 60 -4.78 7.93 9.57
C HIS A 60 -5.59 7.32 8.42
N LYS A 61 -6.38 6.28 8.70
CA LYS A 61 -7.26 5.67 7.69
C LYS A 61 -8.30 6.65 7.16
N GLN A 62 -8.86 7.49 8.05
CA GLN A 62 -9.79 8.53 7.64
C GLN A 62 -9.13 9.58 6.74
N ARG A 63 -7.90 10.00 7.04
CA ARG A 63 -7.14 10.93 6.17
C ARG A 63 -6.86 10.32 4.80
N LEU A 64 -6.45 9.06 4.74
CA LEU A 64 -6.24 8.36 3.47
C LEU A 64 -7.52 8.23 2.65
N PHE A 65 -8.65 7.97 3.30
CA PHE A 65 -9.95 7.96 2.64
C PHE A 65 -10.27 9.32 2.01
N TRP A 66 -10.17 10.41 2.77
CA TRP A 66 -10.45 11.74 2.24
C TRP A 66 -9.46 12.14 1.14
N LEU A 67 -8.18 11.79 1.27
CA LEU A 67 -7.21 12.01 0.21
C LEU A 67 -7.58 11.27 -1.08
N ALA A 68 -8.09 10.04 -0.99
CA ALA A 68 -8.58 9.30 -2.15
C ALA A 68 -9.80 9.99 -2.78
N VAL A 69 -10.76 10.43 -1.97
CA VAL A 69 -11.94 11.17 -2.44
C VAL A 69 -11.54 12.46 -3.15
N GLU A 70 -10.69 13.27 -2.52
CA GLU A 70 -10.17 14.52 -3.08
C GLU A 70 -9.38 14.28 -4.36
N SER A 71 -8.56 13.23 -4.42
CA SER A 71 -7.85 12.86 -5.66
C SER A 71 -8.82 12.56 -6.78
N CYS A 72 -9.87 11.76 -6.52
CA CYS A 72 -10.89 11.44 -7.52
C CYS A 72 -11.71 12.66 -7.99
N LEU A 73 -11.89 13.68 -7.14
CA LEU A 73 -12.59 14.92 -7.50
C LEU A 73 -11.73 15.87 -8.35
N ASN A 74 -10.41 15.64 -8.42
CA ASN A 74 -9.45 16.46 -9.17
C ASN A 74 -8.89 15.75 -10.42
N LEU A 75 -9.54 14.67 -10.88
CA LEU A 75 -9.20 13.95 -12.12
C LEU A 75 -9.74 14.67 -13.36
#